data_AF-A0A1R0XHG1-F1
#
_entry.id   AF-A0A1R0XHG1-F1
#
_cell.length_a   1.000
_cell.length_b   1.000
_cell.length_c   1.000
_cell.angle_alpha   90.00
_cell.angle_beta   90.00
_cell.angle_gamma   90.00
#
_symmetry.space_group_name_H-M   'P 1'
#
loop_
_entity.id
_entity.type
_entity.pdbx_description
1 polymer ?
#
loop_
_entity_poly.entity_id
_entity_poly.type
_entity_poly.pdbx_seq_one_letter_code
_entity_poly.pdbx_strand_id
1 'polypeptide(L)'
;MALYRRLSLTVKFVLVVSLVIIVIFFFSLVANLLNLRSVSISNGELEAEVAGRSYAETIQNTLIDIESAAKVFTEVLVESREGQTLSREEVVSTMKSMLENRPELFAISTLWEPNAFDQNDQANINKTPYDDGQAPIL
;
A
#
# COMPACT_ATOMS: atom_id res chain seq x y z
N MET A 1 -38.44 -2.85 -55.96
CA MET A 1 -37.97 -2.96 -57.36
C MET A 1 -38.61 -1.96 -58.33
N ALA A 2 -39.90 -1.61 -58.20
CA ALA A 2 -40.58 -0.70 -59.13
C ALA A 2 -40.00 0.75 -59.18
N LEU A 3 -39.50 1.26 -58.03
CA LEU A 3 -38.89 2.58 -57.95
C LEU A 3 -37.53 2.67 -58.68
N TYR A 4 -36.67 1.65 -58.51
CA TYR A 4 -35.33 1.59 -59.13
C TYR A 4 -35.38 1.63 -60.66
N ARG A 5 -36.42 1.04 -61.26
CA ARG A 5 -36.60 0.98 -62.70
C ARG A 5 -36.89 2.34 -63.34
N ARG A 6 -37.44 3.30 -62.58
CA ARG A 6 -37.79 4.67 -63.06
C ARG A 6 -36.70 5.72 -62.83
N LEU A 7 -35.58 5.37 -62.19
CA LEU A 7 -34.47 6.29 -61.92
C LEU A 7 -33.53 6.43 -63.13
N SER A 8 -32.97 7.63 -63.32
CA SER A 8 -31.96 7.89 -64.35
C SER A 8 -30.68 7.08 -64.10
N LEU A 9 -29.91 6.82 -65.16
CA LEU A 9 -28.67 6.03 -65.07
C LEU A 9 -27.67 6.63 -64.06
N THR A 10 -27.58 7.96 -64.02
CA THR A 10 -26.71 8.71 -63.09
C THR A 10 -27.08 8.44 -61.64
N VAL A 11 -28.37 8.44 -61.29
CA VAL A 11 -28.83 8.19 -59.91
C VAL A 11 -28.49 6.75 -59.48
N LYS A 12 -28.60 5.79 -60.39
CA LYS A 12 -28.21 4.39 -60.10
C LYS A 12 -26.72 4.26 -59.83
N PHE A 13 -25.88 4.93 -60.63
CA PHE A 13 -24.43 4.97 -60.41
C PHE A 13 -24.06 5.60 -59.07
N VAL A 14 -24.64 6.75 -58.75
CA VAL A 14 -24.39 7.44 -57.46
C VAL A 14 -24.80 6.55 -56.29
N LEU A 15 -25.97 5.91 -56.35
CA LEU A 15 -26.43 5.00 -55.29
C LEU A 15 -25.48 3.82 -55.06
N VAL A 16 -24.96 3.21 -56.13
CA VAL A 16 -24.01 2.10 -56.02
C VAL A 16 -22.68 2.57 -55.44
N VAL A 17 -22.14 3.70 -55.90
CA VAL A 17 -20.87 4.25 -55.39
C VAL A 17 -21.00 4.65 -53.92
N SER A 18 -22.08 5.32 -53.54
CA SER A 18 -22.35 5.66 -52.14
C SER A 18 -22.49 4.42 -51.27
N LEU A 19 -23.15 3.36 -51.76
CA LEU A 19 -23.26 2.10 -51.04
C LEU A 19 -21.89 1.46 -50.80
N VAL A 20 -21.02 1.43 -51.81
CA VAL A 20 -19.66 0.89 -51.68
C VAL A 20 -18.86 1.67 -50.64
N ILE A 21 -18.93 3.00 -50.66
CA ILE A 21 -18.26 3.85 -49.68
C ILE A 21 -18.76 3.56 -48.26
N ILE A 22 -20.09 3.47 -48.07
CA ILE A 22 -20.70 3.15 -46.77
C ILE A 22 -20.20 1.79 -46.25
N VAL A 23 -20.13 0.78 -47.12
CA VAL A 23 -19.65 -0.55 -46.74
C VAL A 23 -18.19 -0.52 -46.29
N ILE A 24 -17.32 0.17 -47.02
CA ILE A 24 -15.90 0.30 -46.66
C ILE A 24 -15.75 1.02 -45.32
N PHE A 25 -16.44 2.15 -45.13
CA PHE A 25 -16.42 2.89 -43.87
C PHE A 25 -16.95 2.05 -42.71
N PHE A 26 -18.03 1.30 -42.92
CA PHE A 26 -18.60 0.42 -41.91
C PHE A 26 -17.58 -0.62 -41.44
N PHE A 27 -16.93 -1.34 -42.37
CA PHE A 27 -15.91 -2.33 -42.00
C PHE A 27 -14.69 -1.69 -41.32
N SER A 28 -14.24 -0.53 -41.79
CA SER A 28 -13.13 0.20 -41.16
C SER A 28 -13.46 0.62 -39.73
N LEU A 29 -14.67 1.12 -39.49
CA LEU A 29 -15.14 1.52 -38.16
C LEU A 29 -15.24 0.31 -37.22
N VAL A 30 -15.80 -0.81 -37.69
CA VAL A 30 -15.87 -2.05 -36.91
C VAL A 30 -14.47 -2.55 -36.53
N ALA A 31 -13.54 -2.59 -37.49
CA ALA A 31 -12.16 -3.01 -37.23
C ALA A 31 -11.45 -2.08 -36.22
N ASN A 32 -11.66 -0.76 -36.32
CA ASN A 32 -11.11 0.20 -35.37
C ASN A 32 -11.70 0.01 -33.97
N LEU A 33 -13.01 -0.21 -33.85
CA LEU A 33 -13.67 -0.42 -32.58
C LEU A 33 -13.18 -1.68 -31.86
N LEU A 34 -12.93 -2.76 -32.60
CA LEU A 34 -12.35 -3.99 -32.06
C LEU A 34 -10.92 -3.77 -31.53
N ASN A 35 -10.10 -3.01 -32.26
CA ASN A 35 -8.75 -2.65 -31.81
C ASN A 35 -8.79 -1.72 -30.58
N LEU A 36 -9.64 -0.70 -30.58
CA LEU A 36 -9.82 0.22 -29.46
C LEU A 36 -10.25 -0.51 -28.20
N ARG A 37 -11.13 -1.51 -28.31
CA ARG A 37 -11.54 -2.33 -27.16
C ARG A 37 -10.35 -3.06 -26.54
N SER A 38 -9.48 -3.66 -27.36
CA SER A 38 -8.28 -4.36 -26.87
C SER A 38 -7.33 -3.40 -26.15
N VAL A 39 -7.03 -2.26 -26.77
CA VAL A 39 -6.16 -1.22 -26.19
C VAL A 39 -6.76 -0.66 -24.89
N SER A 40 -8.07 -0.42 -24.87
CA SER A 40 -8.75 0.10 -23.68
C SER A 40 -8.71 -0.88 -22.51
N ILE A 41 -8.85 -2.19 -22.76
CA ILE A 41 -8.73 -3.21 -21.72
C ILE A 41 -7.30 -3.25 -21.19
N SER A 42 -6.31 -3.33 -22.09
CA SER A 42 -4.89 -3.39 -21.69
C SER A 42 -4.45 -2.15 -20.91
N ASN A 43 -4.90 -0.95 -21.32
CA ASN A 43 -4.62 0.28 -20.58
C ASN A 43 -5.28 0.28 -19.21
N GLY A 44 -6.52 -0.20 -19.10
CA GLY A 44 -7.21 -0.31 -17.81
C GLY A 44 -6.53 -1.32 -16.87
N GLU A 45 -6.06 -2.45 -17.40
CA GLU A 45 -5.28 -3.43 -16.64
C GLU A 45 -3.95 -2.86 -16.16
N LEU A 46 -3.23 -2.14 -17.03
CA LEU A 46 -1.97 -1.50 -16.67
C LEU A 46 -2.17 -0.42 -15.60
N GLU A 47 -3.21 0.41 -15.73
CA GLU A 47 -3.52 1.44 -14.74
C GLU A 47 -3.87 0.82 -13.38
N ALA A 48 -4.66 -0.27 -13.39
CA ALA A 48 -4.97 -1.02 -12.18
C ALA A 48 -3.71 -1.65 -11.55
N GLU A 49 -2.79 -2.19 -12.36
CA GLU A 49 -1.53 -2.74 -11.88
C GLU A 49 -0.65 -1.66 -11.26
N VAL A 50 -0.48 -0.52 -11.94
CA VAL A 50 0.33 0.61 -11.44
C VAL A 50 -0.23 1.15 -10.13
N ALA A 51 -1.55 1.35 -10.05
CA ALA A 51 -2.20 1.76 -8.83
C ALA A 51 -2.00 0.74 -7.71
N GLY A 52 -2.21 -0.55 -8.00
CA GLY A 52 -2.01 -1.64 -7.05
C GLY A 52 -0.58 -1.70 -6.50
N ARG A 53 0.42 -1.59 -7.39
CA ARG A 53 1.84 -1.53 -7.00
C ARG A 53 2.13 -0.32 -6.13
N SER A 54 1.63 0.86 -6.51
CA SER A 54 1.84 2.08 -5.73
C SER A 54 1.29 1.99 -4.30
N TYR A 55 0.09 1.42 -4.12
CA TYR A 55 -0.47 1.19 -2.78
C TYR A 55 0.36 0.16 -1.99
N ALA A 56 0.76 -0.95 -2.63
CA ALA A 56 1.59 -1.97 -1.99
C ALA A 56 2.94 -1.41 -1.55
N GLU A 57 3.60 -0.61 -2.38
CA GLU A 57 4.86 0.08 -2.07
C GLU A 57 4.70 1.02 -0.89
N THR A 58 3.59 1.75 -0.80
CA THR A 58 3.33 2.66 0.33
C THR A 58 3.25 1.89 1.66
N ILE A 59 2.52 0.77 1.68
CA ILE A 59 2.43 -0.10 2.86
C ILE A 59 3.79 -0.70 3.20
N GLN A 60 4.49 -1.21 2.19
CA GLN A 60 5.81 -1.82 2.35
C GLN A 60 6.82 -0.82 2.93
N ASN A 61 6.88 0.39 2.40
CA ASN A 61 7.79 1.43 2.88
C ASN A 61 7.48 1.82 4.33
N THR A 62 6.20 1.89 4.70
CA THR A 62 5.78 2.15 6.08
C THR A 62 6.26 1.04 7.01
N LEU A 63 6.10 -0.23 6.62
CA LEU A 63 6.56 -1.37 7.42
C LEU A 63 8.09 -1.43 7.55
N ILE A 64 8.83 -1.15 6.46
CA ILE A 64 10.30 -1.10 6.48
C ILE A 64 10.78 -0.01 7.42
N ASP A 65 10.17 1.17 7.39
CA ASP A 65 10.55 2.26 8.28
C ASP A 65 10.32 1.91 9.77
N ILE A 66 9.17 1.30 10.09
CA ILE A 66 8.86 0.81 11.44
C ILE A 66 9.88 -0.26 11.87
N GLU A 67 10.19 -1.22 11.00
CA GLU A 67 11.15 -2.29 11.28
C GLU A 67 12.55 -1.72 11.54
N SER A 68 13.01 -0.77 10.71
CA SER A 68 14.30 -0.11 10.87
C SER A 68 14.39 0.64 12.20
N ALA A 69 13.36 1.41 12.56
CA ALA A 69 13.33 2.10 13.84
C ALA A 69 13.32 1.15 15.04
N ALA A 70 12.57 0.04 14.96
CA ALA A 70 12.55 -0.97 15.99
C ALA A 70 13.90 -1.68 16.16
N LYS A 71 14.61 -1.96 15.05
CA LYS A 71 15.96 -2.54 15.08
C LYS A 71 16.96 -1.62 15.76
N VAL A 72 17.01 -0.35 15.36
CA VAL A 72 17.89 0.65 15.99
C VAL A 72 17.58 0.79 17.48
N PHE A 73 16.29 0.87 17.85
CA PHE A 73 15.91 0.96 19.24
C PHE A 73 16.29 -0.30 20.04
N THR A 74 16.16 -1.48 19.44
CA THR A 74 16.61 -2.74 20.05
C THR A 74 18.12 -2.75 20.28
N GLU A 75 18.91 -2.31 19.31
CA GLU A 75 20.37 -2.20 19.45
C GLU A 75 20.75 -1.27 20.61
N VAL A 76 20.12 -0.09 20.71
CA VAL A 76 20.32 0.84 21.83
C VAL A 76 19.95 0.20 23.17
N LEU A 77 18.85 -0.56 23.25
CA LEU A 77 18.44 -1.22 24.48
C LEU A 77 19.41 -2.34 24.91
N VAL A 78 19.91 -3.12 23.95
CA VAL A 78 20.90 -4.18 24.21
C VAL A 78 22.21 -3.57 24.70
N GLU A 79 22.71 -2.53 24.03
CA GLU A 79 23.94 -1.84 24.41
C GLU A 79 23.78 -1.16 25.78
N SER A 80 22.62 -0.54 26.02
CA SER A 80 22.30 0.06 27.32
C SER A 80 22.26 -0.95 28.45
N ARG A 81 21.75 -2.16 28.21
CA ARG A 81 21.75 -3.24 29.19
C ARG A 81 23.17 -3.67 29.52
N GLU A 82 24.02 -3.87 28.51
CA GLU A 82 25.40 -4.32 28.69
C GLU A 82 26.26 -3.27 29.41
N GLY A 83 26.06 -1.99 29.09
CA GLY A 83 26.80 -0.87 29.71
C GLY A 83 26.12 -0.25 30.93
N GLN A 84 24.90 -0.67 31.27
CA GLN A 84 24.03 -0.04 32.28
C GLN A 84 23.89 1.49 32.10
N THR A 85 23.75 1.95 30.85
CA THR A 85 23.84 3.38 30.51
C THR A 85 22.51 4.13 30.57
N LEU A 86 21.38 3.45 30.41
CA LEU A 86 20.04 4.03 30.57
C LEU A 86 19.28 3.40 31.74
N SER A 87 18.59 4.24 32.49
CA SER A 87 17.57 3.85 33.46
C SER A 87 16.28 3.38 32.76
N ARG A 88 15.44 2.64 33.51
CA ARG A 88 14.13 2.22 33.02
C ARG A 88 13.26 3.41 32.64
N GLU A 89 13.32 4.48 33.42
CA GLU A 89 12.56 5.71 33.20
C GLU A 89 13.01 6.43 31.91
N GLU A 90 14.31 6.44 31.60
CA GLU A 90 14.84 6.98 30.34
C GLU A 90 14.40 6.14 29.13
N VAL A 91 14.36 4.82 29.27
CA VAL A 91 13.83 3.92 28.24
C VAL A 91 12.35 4.21 28.00
N VAL A 92 11.53 4.28 29.05
CA VAL A 92 10.09 4.58 28.94
C VAL A 92 9.86 5.97 28.33
N SER A 93 10.65 6.98 28.73
CA SER A 93 10.58 8.33 28.14
C SER A 93 10.94 8.32 26.65
N THR A 94 11.93 7.53 26.25
CA THR A 94 12.31 7.36 24.85
C THR A 94 11.20 6.67 24.06
N MET A 95 10.62 5.59 24.58
CA MET A 95 9.48 4.89 23.96
C MET A 95 8.27 5.82 23.79
N LYS A 96 7.96 6.62 24.81
CA LYS A 96 6.89 7.63 24.73
C LYS A 96 7.17 8.65 23.63
N SER A 97 8.39 9.17 23.57
CA SER A 97 8.79 10.14 22.55
C SER A 97 8.72 9.53 21.14
N MET A 98 9.11 8.26 20.97
CA MET A 98 8.98 7.55 19.70
C MET A 98 7.51 7.40 19.29
N LEU A 99 6.63 7.03 20.23
CA LEU A 99 5.20 6.87 19.97
C LEU A 99 4.52 8.21 19.61
N GLU A 100 4.86 9.30 20.30
CA GLU A 100 4.32 10.63 20.01
C GLU A 100 4.75 11.16 18.64
N ASN A 101 5.96 10.80 18.18
CA ASN A 101 6.49 11.21 16.87
C ASN A 101 6.09 10.28 15.71
N ARG A 102 5.44 9.14 16.00
CA ARG A 102 5.06 8.11 15.04
C ARG A 102 3.56 7.80 15.13
N PRO A 103 2.70 8.65 14.56
CA PRO A 103 1.25 8.49 14.64
C PRO A 103 0.72 7.22 13.96
N GLU A 104 1.53 6.58 13.12
CA GLU A 104 1.25 5.27 12.52
C GLU A 104 1.34 4.11 13.54
N LEU A 105 1.97 4.32 14.69
CA LEU A 105 2.12 3.31 15.73
C LEU A 105 0.99 3.40 16.75
N PHE A 106 0.40 2.25 17.07
CA PHE A 106 -0.58 2.13 18.15
C PHE A 106 0.09 2.01 19.53
N ALA A 107 1.19 1.27 19.62
CA ALA A 107 1.90 1.02 20.87
C ALA A 107 3.36 0.63 20.62
N ILE A 108 4.20 0.87 21.62
CA ILE A 108 5.59 0.37 21.69
C ILE A 108 5.73 -0.30 23.06
N SER A 109 6.27 -1.51 23.10
CA SER A 109 6.50 -2.27 24.34
C SER A 109 7.85 -2.97 24.30
N THR A 110 8.45 -3.15 25.46
CA THR A 110 9.61 -4.02 25.65
C THR A 110 9.32 -4.95 26.83
N LEU A 111 9.82 -6.18 26.76
CA LEU A 111 9.69 -7.18 27.81
C LEU A 111 11.05 -7.83 28.03
N TRP A 112 11.39 -8.02 29.29
CA TRP A 112 12.65 -8.60 29.71
C TRP A 112 12.39 -9.79 30.63
N GLU A 113 13.29 -10.77 30.58
CA GLU A 113 13.33 -11.83 31.59
C GLU A 113 13.59 -11.24 32.99
N PRO A 114 13.19 -11.94 34.08
CA PRO A 114 13.41 -11.44 35.43
C PRO A 114 14.87 -11.07 35.69
N ASN A 115 15.08 -9.86 36.22
CA ASN A 115 16.37 -9.24 36.52
C ASN A 115 17.30 -9.07 35.29
N ALA A 116 16.81 -9.24 34.07
CA ALA A 116 17.66 -9.23 32.88
C ALA A 116 18.08 -7.83 32.44
N PHE A 117 17.29 -6.79 32.73
CA PHE A 117 17.59 -5.42 32.29
C PHE A 117 18.67 -4.77 33.17
N ASP A 118 18.44 -4.67 34.48
CA ASP A 118 19.31 -3.93 35.43
C ASP A 118 19.60 -4.70 36.73
N GLN A 119 19.20 -5.97 36.84
CA GLN A 119 19.27 -6.79 38.06
C GLN A 119 18.55 -6.22 39.28
N ASN A 120 17.61 -5.29 39.08
CA ASN A 120 16.99 -4.53 40.16
C ASN A 120 15.45 -4.55 40.08
N ASP A 121 14.85 -5.67 39.66
CA ASP A 121 13.40 -5.78 39.50
C ASP A 121 12.65 -5.48 40.81
N GLN A 122 13.17 -5.95 41.96
CA GLN A 122 12.52 -5.76 43.26
C GLN A 122 12.32 -4.29 43.62
N ALA A 123 13.27 -3.43 43.27
CA ALA A 123 13.18 -2.01 43.56
C ALA A 123 12.21 -1.28 42.63
N ASN A 124 11.69 -1.92 41.59
CA ASN A 124 10.81 -1.32 40.58
C ASN A 124 9.36 -1.80 40.66
N ILE A 125 9.02 -2.58 41.69
CA ILE A 125 7.64 -3.01 41.95
C ILE A 125 6.81 -1.81 42.42
N ASN A 126 5.62 -1.60 41.83
CA ASN A 126 4.63 -0.59 42.22
C ASN A 126 5.14 0.87 42.23
N LYS A 127 6.13 1.26 41.41
CA LYS A 127 6.59 2.66 41.35
C LYS A 127 5.67 3.55 40.52
N THR A 128 5.01 3.00 39.52
CA THR A 128 4.16 3.69 38.56
C THR A 128 2.85 2.93 38.35
N PRO A 129 1.80 3.56 37.78
CA PRO A 129 0.50 2.91 37.57
C PRO A 129 0.52 1.71 36.61
N TYR A 130 1.61 1.54 35.87
CA TYR A 130 1.84 0.45 34.92
C TYR A 130 2.86 -0.58 35.43
N ASP A 131 3.30 -0.46 36.69
CA ASP A 131 4.12 -1.49 37.34
C ASP A 131 3.24 -2.50 38.07
N ASP A 132 3.51 -3.78 37.84
CA ASP A 132 2.74 -4.86 38.44
C ASP A 132 3.09 -5.05 39.92
N GLY A 133 2.06 -5.29 40.75
CA GLY A 133 2.23 -5.70 42.14
C GLY A 133 2.50 -7.20 42.24
N GLN A 134 3.76 -7.60 42.06
CA GLN A 134 4.26 -8.99 42.03
C GLN A 134 3.89 -9.80 40.77
N ALA A 135 4.91 -10.31 40.08
CA ALA A 135 4.75 -11.39 39.11
C ALA A 135 4.36 -12.69 39.85
N PRO A 136 3.38 -13.48 39.37
CA PRO A 136 3.16 -14.83 39.88
C PRO A 136 4.43 -15.64 39.65
N ILE A 137 4.88 -16.32 40.69
CA ILE A 137 5.92 -17.34 40.61
C ILE A 137 5.38 -18.42 39.65
N LEU A 138 5.96 -18.56 38.46
CA LEU A 138 5.79 -19.74 37.62
C LEU A 138 6.73 -20.85 38.10
#